data_AF-A0A516SAJ8-F1
#
_entry.id   AF-A0A516SAJ8-F1
#
_cell.length_a   1.000
_cell.length_b   1.000
_cell.length_c   1.000
_cell.angle_alpha   90.00
_cell.angle_beta   90.00
_cell.angle_gamma   90.00
#
_symmetry.space_group_name_H-M   'P 1'
#
loop_
_entity.id
_entity.type
_entity.pdbx_description
1 polymer ?
#
loop_
_entity_poly.entity_id
_entity_poly.type
_entity_poly.pdbx_seq_one_letter_code
_entity_poly.pdbx_strand_id
1 'polypeptide(L)'
;MKEELKNFIIDGRLSRVIRGEEFIFKTSFETNAKMQPTDHNEFLAKGIYPLCNELGNDNIRHCLETGLMDAASDALGVYCAVQCYYIQIISEREKESPFNIDRLVLPRFLGEQFKKYEKELLFVRLNNYDPPDAPLRLTSAAMNALQRDAGIYFT
;
A
#
# COMPACT_ATOMS: atom_id res chain seq x y z
N MET A 1 1.49 8.81 -16.79
CA MET A 1 1.35 8.86 -15.32
C MET A 1 -0.08 9.09 -14.85
N LYS A 2 -0.63 10.33 -14.79
CA LYS A 2 -1.99 10.56 -14.23
C LYS A 2 -3.12 9.88 -15.03
N GLU A 3 -3.16 10.08 -16.35
CA GLU A 3 -4.13 9.40 -17.23
C GLU A 3 -3.97 7.88 -17.25
N GLU A 4 -2.74 7.41 -17.06
CA GLU A 4 -2.42 5.98 -17.03
C GLU A 4 -2.94 5.34 -15.74
N LEU A 5 -2.70 6.00 -14.60
CA LEU A 5 -3.26 5.60 -13.30
C LEU A 5 -4.79 5.60 -13.32
N LYS A 6 -5.39 6.60 -13.97
CA LYS A 6 -6.84 6.67 -14.18
C LYS A 6 -7.37 5.45 -14.94
N ASN A 7 -6.70 5.04 -16.02
CA ASN A 7 -7.05 3.81 -16.73
C ASN A 7 -6.89 2.57 -15.85
N PHE A 8 -5.83 2.48 -15.04
CA PHE A 8 -5.67 1.35 -14.09
C PHE A 8 -6.78 1.30 -13.04
N ILE A 9 -7.28 2.45 -12.58
CA ILE A 9 -8.43 2.50 -11.67
C ILE A 9 -9.71 2.03 -12.37
N ILE A 10 -9.98 2.54 -13.57
CA ILE A 10 -11.17 2.17 -14.36
C ILE A 10 -11.16 0.67 -14.71
N ASP A 11 -9.99 0.13 -15.04
CA ASP A 11 -9.81 -1.28 -15.41
C ASP A 11 -9.76 -2.23 -14.20
N GLY A 12 -9.84 -1.73 -12.96
CA GLY A 12 -9.75 -2.55 -11.75
C GLY A 12 -8.35 -3.15 -11.51
N ARG A 13 -7.29 -2.50 -12.00
CA ARG A 13 -5.89 -2.97 -11.94
C ARG A 13 -5.04 -2.25 -10.90
N LEU A 14 -5.67 -1.52 -9.97
CA LEU A 14 -4.94 -0.71 -8.99
C LEU A 14 -4.03 -1.55 -8.06
N SER A 15 -4.42 -2.79 -7.76
CA SER A 15 -3.62 -3.72 -6.96
C SER A 15 -2.24 -3.98 -7.56
N ARG A 16 -2.13 -4.06 -8.89
CA ARG A 16 -0.86 -4.21 -9.61
C ARG A 16 0.03 -2.98 -9.48
N VAL A 17 -0.58 -1.79 -9.52
CA VAL A 17 0.13 -0.52 -9.27
C VAL A 17 0.64 -0.49 -7.84
N ILE A 18 -0.17 -0.83 -6.85
CA ILE A 18 0.25 -0.87 -5.43
C ILE A 18 1.44 -1.83 -5.23
N ARG A 19 1.47 -2.94 -5.98
CA ARG A 19 2.54 -3.95 -5.91
C ARG A 19 3.81 -3.58 -6.69
N GLY A 20 3.78 -2.52 -7.50
CA GLY A 20 4.92 -2.11 -8.34
C GLY A 20 5.01 -2.82 -9.70
N GLU A 21 3.99 -3.60 -10.08
CA GLU A 21 3.99 -4.41 -11.31
C GLU A 21 3.78 -3.58 -12.58
N GLU A 22 3.15 -2.41 -12.46
CA GLU A 22 2.90 -1.49 -13.58
C GLU A 22 3.97 -0.37 -13.69
N PHE A 23 4.97 -0.36 -12.79
CA PHE A 23 6.20 0.46 -12.91
C PHE A 23 6.04 1.99 -13.02
N ILE A 24 4.96 2.56 -12.48
CA ILE A 24 4.61 3.99 -12.61
C ILE A 24 5.28 4.87 -11.55
N PHE A 25 5.46 4.35 -10.33
CA PHE A 25 6.02 5.05 -9.16
C PHE A 25 7.16 4.21 -8.57
N LYS A 26 8.33 4.23 -9.22
CA LYS A 26 9.45 3.38 -8.83
C LYS A 26 10.20 3.99 -7.65
N THR A 27 10.60 3.15 -6.70
CA THR A 27 11.70 3.52 -5.77
C THR A 27 12.98 3.77 -6.60
N SER A 28 13.86 4.67 -6.15
CA SER A 28 14.99 5.11 -6.98
C SER A 28 15.98 3.99 -7.32
N PHE A 29 16.49 4.08 -8.55
CA PHE A 29 17.36 3.12 -9.23
C PHE A 29 18.83 3.35 -8.86
N GLU A 30 19.37 2.63 -7.88
CA GLU A 30 20.78 2.25 -7.97
C GLU A 30 20.86 0.80 -8.45
N THR A 31 20.65 0.67 -9.78
CA THR A 31 21.04 -0.45 -10.65
C THR A 31 20.62 -1.89 -10.27
N ASN A 32 19.80 -2.51 -11.13
CA ASN A 32 19.47 -3.94 -11.20
C ASN A 32 18.49 -4.54 -10.17
N ALA A 33 17.46 -3.81 -9.76
CA ALA A 33 16.39 -4.40 -8.95
C ALA A 33 15.27 -4.99 -9.83
N LYS A 34 15.12 -6.32 -9.83
CA LYS A 34 13.91 -7.01 -10.29
C LYS A 34 12.78 -6.67 -9.32
N MET A 35 11.74 -5.98 -9.80
CA MET A 35 10.55 -5.55 -9.06
C MET A 35 10.85 -4.86 -7.72
N GLN A 36 10.92 -3.53 -7.74
CA GLN A 36 10.79 -2.76 -6.51
C GLN A 36 9.29 -2.52 -6.25
N PRO A 37 8.83 -2.62 -5.00
CA PRO A 37 7.50 -2.18 -4.65
C PRO A 37 7.32 -0.72 -5.04
N THR A 38 6.08 -0.31 -5.29
CA THR A 38 5.75 1.09 -5.57
C THR A 38 6.19 1.99 -4.41
N ASP A 39 6.71 3.18 -4.73
CA ASP A 39 6.82 4.25 -3.74
C ASP A 39 5.40 4.71 -3.35
N HIS A 40 4.89 4.16 -2.25
CA HIS A 40 3.51 4.39 -1.82
C HIS A 40 3.24 5.84 -1.41
N ASN A 41 4.26 6.59 -0.98
CA ASN A 41 4.10 8.00 -0.66
C ASN A 41 3.92 8.82 -1.94
N GLU A 42 4.78 8.62 -2.93
CA GLU A 42 4.66 9.30 -4.21
C GLU A 42 3.38 8.88 -4.95
N PHE A 43 3.04 7.59 -4.92
CA PHE A 43 1.81 7.05 -5.47
C PHE A 43 0.56 7.71 -4.88
N LEU A 44 0.49 7.85 -3.55
CA LEU A 44 -0.65 8.50 -2.89
C LEU A 44 -0.69 10.00 -3.22
N ALA A 45 0.39 10.72 -2.95
CA ALA A 45 0.44 12.18 -3.04
C ALA A 45 0.36 12.72 -4.47
N LYS A 46 1.06 12.08 -5.43
CA LYS A 46 1.13 12.54 -6.83
C LYS A 46 0.23 11.75 -7.77
N GLY A 47 -0.20 10.55 -7.38
CA GLY A 47 -1.08 9.70 -8.18
C GLY A 47 -2.53 9.77 -7.74
N ILE A 48 -2.82 9.26 -6.54
CA ILE A 48 -4.19 9.04 -6.05
C ILE A 48 -4.89 10.34 -5.68
N TYR A 49 -4.32 11.17 -4.81
CA TYR A 49 -4.99 12.38 -4.31
C TYR A 49 -5.38 13.37 -5.42
N PRO A 50 -4.55 13.60 -6.47
CA PRO A 50 -4.93 14.49 -7.56
C PRO A 50 -6.10 14.00 -8.41
N LEU A 51 -6.48 12.73 -8.33
CA LEU A 51 -7.63 12.16 -9.07
C LEU A 51 -8.95 12.38 -8.33
N CYS A 52 -8.92 12.71 -7.04
CA CYS A 52 -10.13 13.00 -6.26
C CYS A 52 -10.95 14.16 -6.83
N ASN A 53 -10.29 15.19 -7.37
CA ASN A 53 -10.96 16.33 -8.00
C ASN A 53 -11.69 15.96 -9.31
N GLU A 54 -11.31 14.87 -9.97
CA GLU A 54 -11.90 14.45 -11.24
C GLU A 54 -12.93 13.33 -11.07
N LEU A 55 -12.64 12.38 -10.19
CA LEU A 55 -13.41 11.15 -10.04
C LEU A 55 -14.23 11.10 -8.75
N GLY A 56 -14.07 12.09 -7.87
CA GLY A 56 -14.73 12.18 -6.57
C GLY A 56 -13.98 11.42 -5.46
N ASN A 57 -13.98 12.01 -4.26
CA ASN A 57 -13.26 11.47 -3.10
C ASN A 57 -13.75 10.05 -2.74
N ASP A 58 -15.06 9.83 -2.72
CA ASP A 58 -15.63 8.53 -2.33
C ASP A 58 -15.28 7.41 -3.31
N ASN A 59 -15.28 7.71 -4.61
CA ASN A 59 -14.93 6.73 -5.63
C ASN A 59 -13.46 6.35 -5.51
N ILE A 60 -12.56 7.34 -5.41
CA ILE A 60 -11.12 7.09 -5.26
C ILE A 60 -10.82 6.33 -3.96
N ARG A 61 -11.46 6.71 -2.86
CA ARG A 61 -11.37 6.00 -1.59
C ARG A 61 -11.74 4.52 -1.76
N HIS A 62 -12.91 4.25 -2.36
CA HIS A 62 -13.38 2.89 -2.57
C HIS A 62 -12.45 2.07 -3.48
N CYS A 63 -11.95 2.67 -4.56
CA CYS A 63 -10.99 2.03 -5.44
C CYS A 63 -9.68 1.71 -4.72
N LEU A 64 -9.17 2.63 -3.88
CA LEU A 64 -7.96 2.40 -3.09
C LEU A 64 -8.17 1.28 -2.06
N GLU A 65 -9.28 1.31 -1.31
CA GLU A 65 -9.63 0.27 -0.33
C GLU A 65 -9.69 -1.11 -0.98
N THR A 66 -10.40 -1.22 -2.11
CA THR A 66 -10.52 -2.47 -2.88
C THR A 66 -9.15 -2.91 -3.42
N GLY A 67 -8.38 -1.98 -3.99
CA GLY A 67 -7.05 -2.27 -4.51
C GLY A 67 -6.07 -2.76 -3.44
N LEU A 68 -6.16 -2.25 -2.21
CA LEU A 68 -5.37 -2.72 -1.07
C LEU A 68 -5.76 -4.13 -0.64
N MET A 69 -7.06 -4.44 -0.62
CA MET A 69 -7.54 -5.80 -0.32
C MET A 69 -7.06 -6.80 -1.39
N ASP A 70 -7.21 -6.46 -2.67
CA ASP A 70 -6.80 -7.31 -3.79
C ASP A 70 -5.28 -7.50 -3.86
N ALA A 71 -4.52 -6.44 -3.52
CA ALA A 71 -3.07 -6.50 -3.49
C ALA A 71 -2.56 -7.51 -2.45
N ALA A 72 -3.23 -7.63 -1.30
CA ALA A 72 -2.84 -8.46 -0.16
C ALA A 72 -3.13 -9.97 -0.35
N SER A 73 -2.82 -10.50 -1.53
CA SER A 73 -3.06 -11.91 -1.92
C SER A 73 -1.85 -12.83 -1.72
N ASP A 74 -0.66 -12.29 -1.46
CA ASP A 74 0.57 -13.00 -1.13
C ASP A 74 1.47 -12.15 -0.21
N ALA A 75 2.65 -12.66 0.18
CA ALA A 75 3.54 -11.97 1.11
C ALA A 75 4.03 -10.59 0.60
N LEU A 76 4.40 -10.46 -0.67
CA LEU A 76 4.81 -9.18 -1.25
C LEU A 76 3.63 -8.19 -1.26
N GLY A 77 2.45 -8.70 -1.63
CA GLY A 77 1.21 -7.98 -1.64
C GLY A 77 0.81 -7.44 -0.27
N VAL A 78 0.92 -8.27 0.77
CA VAL A 78 0.68 -7.88 2.16
C VAL A 78 1.63 -6.76 2.57
N TYR A 79 2.93 -6.91 2.29
CA TYR A 79 3.91 -5.87 2.56
C TYR A 79 3.48 -4.54 1.90
N CYS A 80 3.21 -4.55 0.59
CA CYS A 80 2.83 -3.37 -0.16
C CYS A 80 1.52 -2.74 0.35
N ALA A 81 0.49 -3.55 0.61
CA ALA A 81 -0.81 -3.07 1.06
C ALA A 81 -0.74 -2.47 2.47
N VAL A 82 -0.03 -3.11 3.41
CA VAL A 82 0.14 -2.59 4.77
C VAL A 82 0.94 -1.29 4.78
N GLN A 83 2.04 -1.20 4.01
CA GLN A 83 2.81 0.04 3.90
C GLN A 83 1.97 1.17 3.31
N CYS A 84 1.24 0.92 2.23
CA CYS A 84 0.37 1.92 1.61
C CYS A 84 -0.74 2.38 2.55
N TYR A 85 -1.42 1.45 3.23
CA TYR A 85 -2.43 1.77 4.23
C TYR A 85 -1.85 2.61 5.38
N TYR A 86 -0.66 2.25 5.88
CA TYR A 86 0.00 2.99 6.96
C TYR A 86 0.35 4.42 6.56
N ILE A 87 0.89 4.62 5.35
CA ILE A 87 1.21 5.97 4.85
C ILE A 87 -0.07 6.79 4.66
N GLN A 88 -1.13 6.19 4.13
CA GLN A 88 -2.45 6.84 4.04
C GLN A 88 -2.94 7.31 5.42
N ILE A 89 -2.82 6.48 6.47
CA ILE A 89 -3.19 6.86 7.83
C ILE A 89 -2.39 8.07 8.34
N ILE A 90 -1.09 8.13 8.03
CA ILE A 90 -0.22 9.25 8.39
C ILE A 90 -0.69 10.51 7.65
N SER A 91 -0.87 10.45 6.33
CA SER A 91 -1.34 11.58 5.51
C SER A 91 -2.69 12.12 5.97
N GLU A 92 -3.62 11.26 6.41
CA GLU A 92 -4.90 11.70 6.99
C GLU A 92 -4.70 12.50 8.29
N ARG A 93 -3.85 12.00 9.19
CA ARG A 93 -3.53 12.68 10.45
C ARG A 93 -2.87 14.03 10.21
N GLU A 94 -2.03 14.12 9.19
CA GLU A 94 -1.32 15.33 8.79
C GLU A 94 -2.16 16.26 7.90
N LYS A 95 -3.40 15.87 7.57
CA LYS A 95 -4.34 16.60 6.71
C LYS A 95 -3.85 16.81 5.28
N GLU A 96 -3.01 15.90 4.81
CA GLU A 96 -2.50 15.86 3.44
C GLU A 96 -3.40 15.01 2.51
N SER A 97 -4.17 14.08 3.09
CA SER A 97 -5.10 13.24 2.32
C SER A 97 -6.45 13.93 2.12
N PRO A 98 -7.06 13.86 0.91
CA PRO A 98 -8.38 14.44 0.63
C PRO A 98 -9.55 13.58 1.13
N PHE A 99 -9.31 12.38 1.64
CA PHE A 99 -10.33 11.48 2.16
C PHE A 99 -9.80 10.67 3.35
N ASN A 100 -10.72 10.10 4.12
CA ASN A 100 -10.39 9.16 5.19
C ASN A 100 -10.67 7.74 4.73
N ILE A 101 -9.70 6.84 4.86
CA ILE A 101 -9.84 5.42 4.55
C ILE A 101 -10.53 4.67 5.68
N ASP A 102 -11.17 3.55 5.36
CA ASP A 102 -11.79 2.67 6.35
C ASP A 102 -10.82 2.27 7.50
N ARG A 103 -11.33 2.42 8.73
CA ARG A 103 -10.64 2.15 9.99
C ARG A 103 -11.13 0.87 10.70
N LEU A 104 -12.12 0.18 10.14
CA LEU A 104 -12.75 -0.99 10.74
C LEU A 104 -12.53 -2.27 9.93
N VAL A 105 -12.99 -2.32 8.67
CA VAL A 105 -13.00 -3.57 7.90
C VAL A 105 -11.65 -3.78 7.22
N LEU A 106 -11.15 -2.79 6.49
CA LEU A 106 -9.87 -2.86 5.80
C LEU A 106 -8.68 -3.26 6.70
N PRO A 107 -8.43 -2.58 7.84
CA PRO A 107 -7.30 -2.97 8.67
C PRO A 107 -7.45 -4.38 9.25
N ARG A 108 -8.65 -4.79 9.65
CA ARG A 108 -8.89 -6.16 10.13
C ARG A 108 -8.52 -7.18 9.05
N PHE A 109 -8.97 -6.95 7.82
CA PHE A 109 -8.62 -7.79 6.67
C PHE A 109 -7.10 -7.86 6.47
N LEU A 110 -6.41 -6.71 6.47
CA LEU A 110 -4.95 -6.66 6.32
C LEU A 110 -4.23 -7.36 7.48
N GLY A 111 -4.77 -7.30 8.70
CA GLY A 111 -4.29 -8.05 9.86
C GLY A 111 -4.37 -9.56 9.69
N GLU A 112 -5.51 -10.04 9.18
CA GLU A 112 -5.72 -11.45 8.88
C GLU A 112 -4.76 -11.93 7.78
N GLN A 113 -4.57 -11.15 6.71
CA GLN A 113 -3.59 -11.49 5.66
C GLN A 113 -2.14 -11.43 6.18
N PHE A 114 -1.80 -10.45 7.02
CA PHE A 114 -0.49 -10.39 7.66
C PHE A 114 -0.17 -11.66 8.44
N LYS A 115 -1.09 -12.11 9.30
CA LYS A 115 -0.91 -13.37 10.06
C LYS A 115 -0.78 -14.59 9.14
N LYS A 116 -1.57 -14.63 8.08
CA LYS A 116 -1.55 -15.71 7.10
C LYS A 116 -0.18 -15.84 6.40
N TYR A 117 0.42 -14.71 6.02
CA TYR A 117 1.66 -14.66 5.23
C TYR A 117 2.91 -14.28 6.05
N GLU A 118 2.82 -14.20 7.38
CA GLU A 118 3.87 -13.70 8.27
C GLU A 118 5.23 -14.39 8.02
N LYS A 119 5.23 -15.73 7.94
CA LYS A 119 6.45 -16.51 7.71
C LYS A 119 7.03 -16.28 6.32
N GLU A 120 6.17 -16.02 5.34
CA GLU A 120 6.56 -15.82 3.95
C GLU A 120 7.21 -14.45 3.71
N LEU A 121 6.90 -13.46 4.57
CA LEU A 121 7.54 -12.14 4.54
C LEU A 121 9.07 -12.20 4.73
N LEU A 122 9.61 -13.23 5.39
CA LEU A 122 11.06 -13.46 5.53
C LEU A 122 11.76 -13.81 4.21
N PHE A 123 10.98 -14.25 3.22
CA PHE A 123 11.49 -14.65 1.91
C PHE A 123 11.23 -13.60 0.84
N VAL A 124 10.47 -12.56 1.15
CA VAL A 124 10.31 -11.40 0.26
C VAL A 124 11.68 -10.71 0.12
N ARG A 125 12.02 -10.36 -1.11
CA ARG A 125 13.26 -9.64 -1.45
C ARG A 125 12.87 -8.35 -2.14
N LEU A 126 13.00 -7.23 -1.43
CA LEU A 126 12.65 -5.90 -1.93
C LEU A 126 13.80 -5.31 -2.76
N ASN A 127 15.04 -5.59 -2.33
CA ASN A 127 16.25 -5.36 -3.09
C ASN A 127 17.31 -6.41 -2.68
N ASN A 128 18.44 -6.47 -3.37
CA ASN A 128 19.51 -7.45 -3.10
C ASN A 128 20.41 -7.09 -1.90
N TYR A 129 20.22 -5.91 -1.30
CA TYR A 129 21.09 -5.34 -0.27
C TYR A 129 20.43 -5.29 1.12
N ASP A 130 19.12 -5.45 1.18
CA ASP A 130 18.35 -5.40 2.42
C ASP A 130 18.58 -6.66 3.25
N PRO A 131 18.55 -6.53 4.59
CA PRO A 131 18.47 -7.68 5.49
C PRO A 131 17.31 -8.61 5.09
N PRO A 132 17.49 -9.94 5.14
CA PRO A 132 16.45 -10.90 4.75
C PRO A 132 15.12 -10.76 5.49
N ASP A 133 15.14 -10.20 6.71
CA ASP A 133 13.97 -9.99 7.57
C ASP A 133 13.33 -8.60 7.43
N ALA A 134 13.89 -7.72 6.58
CA ALA A 134 13.42 -6.34 6.42
C ALA A 134 11.91 -6.23 6.11
N PRO A 135 11.32 -7.03 5.20
CA PRO A 135 9.89 -6.92 4.89
C PRO A 135 9.01 -7.28 6.09
N LEU A 136 9.35 -8.35 6.82
CA LEU A 136 8.65 -8.73 8.05
C LEU A 136 8.77 -7.60 9.09
N ARG A 137 9.98 -7.12 9.35
CA ARG A 137 10.23 -6.08 10.36
C ARG A 137 9.47 -4.79 10.06
N LEU A 138 9.49 -4.33 8.80
CA LEU A 138 8.78 -3.12 8.37
C LEU A 138 7.26 -3.30 8.42
N THR A 139 6.75 -4.46 8.01
CA THR A 139 5.31 -4.76 8.08
C THR A 139 4.85 -4.81 9.54
N SER A 140 5.58 -5.52 10.40
CA SER A 140 5.29 -5.58 11.84
C SER A 140 5.37 -4.21 12.50
N ALA A 141 6.35 -3.39 12.14
CA ALA A 141 6.47 -2.02 12.66
C ALA A 141 5.26 -1.15 12.26
N ALA A 142 4.82 -1.23 11.00
CA ALA A 142 3.64 -0.53 10.53
C ALA A 142 2.37 -1.00 11.25
N MET A 143 2.16 -2.32 11.40
CA MET A 143 1.01 -2.87 12.13
C MET A 143 1.01 -2.42 13.61
N ASN A 144 2.16 -2.47 14.27
CA ASN A 144 2.28 -1.99 15.65
C ASN A 144 2.01 -0.48 15.78
N ALA A 145 2.47 0.32 14.82
CA ALA A 145 2.20 1.75 14.79
C ALA A 145 0.71 2.03 14.57
N LEU A 146 0.04 1.30 13.67
CA LEU A 146 -1.41 1.40 13.47
C LEU A 146 -2.20 1.03 14.74
N GLN A 147 -1.76 0.01 15.47
CA GLN A 147 -2.40 -0.35 16.73
C GLN A 147 -2.24 0.73 17.79
N ARG A 148 -1.03 1.27 17.95
CA ARG A 148 -0.72 2.28 18.96
C ARG A 148 -1.34 3.64 18.63
N ASP A 149 -1.18 4.10 17.40
CA ASP A 149 -1.43 5.49 17.00
C ASP A 149 -2.82 5.70 16.41
N ALA A 150 -3.41 4.66 15.83
CA ALA A 150 -4.73 4.72 15.22
C ALA A 150 -5.79 3.87 15.95
N GLY A 151 -5.41 3.16 17.03
CA GLY A 151 -6.32 2.32 17.81
C GLY A 151 -6.87 1.12 17.02
N ILE A 152 -6.14 0.69 15.99
CA ILE A 152 -6.57 -0.35 15.07
C ILE A 152 -6.05 -1.72 15.55
N TYR A 153 -6.96 -2.65 15.87
CA TYR A 153 -6.60 -3.98 16.38
C TYR A 153 -6.74 -5.05 15.29
N PHE A 154 -5.70 -5.88 15.18
CA PHE A 154 -5.56 -6.95 14.18
C PHE A 154 -5.71 -8.31 14.86
N THR A 155 -6.87 -8.59 15.46
CA THR A 155 -7.15 -9.86 16.17
C THR A 155 -7.60 -10.96 15.23
#